data_AF-A0A4Q4ZML9-F1
#
_entry.id   AF-A0A4Q4ZML9-F1
#
_cell.length_a   1.000
_cell.length_b   1.000
_cell.length_c   1.000
_cell.angle_alpha   90.00
_cell.angle_beta   90.00
_cell.angle_gamma   90.00
#
_symmetry.space_group_name_H-M   'P 1'
#
loop_
_entity.id
_entity.type
_entity.pdbx_description
1 polymer ?
#
loop_
_entity_poly.entity_id
_entity_poly.type
_entity_poly.pdbx_seq_one_letter_code
_entity_poly.pdbx_strand_id
1 'polypeptide(L)'
;MASDESYCFWQNKYAGESGEIPLERYLRNGLSHVFAGVYHSEDERLDETDVARWAFRDIVLAGIKVCMMHFRGELGVSPPSPPPPEAEDALVEMLLKCESGNLTVLRSVDQSRGTSILCTPIFRQLIVAMALSRGNRELAKYMIGQYPPGPGHELLFSPEKDGPTTNTSLITFGERRALSHPLFEGQADNGCEIWSAMIRTGWAAPRKYMLAWAATSPSVGAGVELLKLLAEHDVKLEHKAVWSAIGYGQLPLLDYVLTQYVPDNGDSLTCPIDEDEAHEFLKSAVRRKRGGIEQIELLFEHGINDINWVPNFDRRDPKNSTGGRDLAEMELNANLPQQTPLHVAATCGNVDAVEWLIKRGALPLRDYLDNTPYDTAKTMKQEEVMAVFVKHGWKSSERQGI
;
A
#
# COMPACT_ATOMS: atom_id res chain seq x y z
N MET A 1 38.06 21.20 22.05
CA MET A 1 37.08 20.11 21.86
C MET A 1 36.30 20.45 20.61
N ALA A 2 36.78 20.01 19.45
CA ALA A 2 35.97 20.05 18.24
C ALA A 2 34.88 19.00 18.44
N SER A 3 33.61 19.40 18.44
CA SER A 3 32.52 18.44 18.27
C SER A 3 32.81 17.67 17.00
N ASP A 4 32.88 16.35 17.09
CA ASP A 4 33.09 15.50 15.93
C ASP A 4 31.80 15.51 15.10
N GLU A 5 31.60 16.58 14.31
CA GLU A 5 30.46 16.77 13.42
C GLU A 5 30.27 15.57 12.47
N SER A 6 31.31 14.76 12.27
CA SER A 6 31.28 13.56 11.43
C SER A 6 30.30 12.47 11.89
N TYR A 7 29.89 12.47 13.17
CA TYR A 7 28.96 11.50 13.77
C TYR A 7 27.57 12.06 14.11
N CYS A 8 27.25 13.31 13.74
CA CYS A 8 25.97 13.92 14.11
C CYS A 8 24.76 13.22 13.44
N PHE A 9 23.82 12.71 14.24
CA PHE A 9 22.56 12.11 13.76
C PHE A 9 21.76 13.07 12.89
N TRP A 10 21.54 14.31 13.36
CA TRP A 10 20.73 15.30 12.65
C TRP A 10 21.24 15.62 11.24
N GLN A 11 22.56 15.68 11.06
CA GLN A 11 23.18 15.98 9.76
C GLN A 11 23.12 14.77 8.80
N ASN A 12 23.19 13.54 9.33
CA ASN A 12 23.29 12.32 8.54
C ASN A 12 21.99 11.52 8.43
N LYS A 13 20.88 11.99 9.00
CA LYS A 13 19.61 11.25 9.08
C LYS A 13 19.07 10.73 7.74
N TYR A 14 19.41 11.34 6.60
CA TYR A 14 18.96 10.87 5.28
C TYR A 14 20.06 10.16 4.47
N ALA A 15 21.28 10.08 5.01
CA ALA A 15 22.44 9.54 4.30
C ALA A 15 22.37 8.01 4.11
N GLY A 16 21.63 7.31 4.98
CA GLY A 16 21.40 5.87 4.85
C GLY A 16 20.51 5.50 3.65
N GLU A 17 19.47 6.29 3.40
CA GLU A 17 18.58 6.11 2.25
C GLU A 17 19.23 6.56 0.94
N SER A 18 19.96 7.68 0.93
CA SER A 18 20.62 8.17 -0.27
C SER A 18 21.85 7.34 -0.68
N GLY A 19 22.31 6.44 0.20
CA GLY A 19 23.51 5.63 -0.02
C GLY A 19 24.80 6.46 -0.02
N GLU A 20 24.76 7.70 0.47
CA GLU A 20 25.90 8.61 0.55
C GLU A 20 27.03 8.06 1.44
N ILE A 21 26.67 7.27 2.45
CA ILE A 21 27.62 6.63 3.37
C ILE A 21 27.33 5.12 3.53
N PRO A 22 28.35 4.30 3.83
CA PRO A 22 28.15 2.88 4.13
C PRO A 22 27.21 2.66 5.33
N LEU A 23 26.44 1.57 5.31
CA LEU A 23 25.49 1.23 6.37
C LEU A 23 26.12 1.20 7.76
N GLU A 24 27.31 0.62 7.91
CA GLU A 24 28.00 0.60 9.21
C GLU A 24 28.25 2.03 9.73
N ARG A 25 28.73 2.94 8.86
CA ARG A 25 28.96 4.33 9.24
C ARG A 25 27.64 5.02 9.61
N TYR A 26 26.59 4.78 8.84
CA TYR A 26 25.26 5.31 9.14
C TYR A 26 24.75 4.87 10.52
N LEU A 27 24.88 3.57 10.83
CA LEU A 27 24.49 3.02 12.14
C LEU A 27 25.32 3.61 13.28
N ARG A 28 26.64 3.74 13.11
CA ARG A 28 27.53 4.34 14.13
C ARG A 28 27.19 5.81 14.40
N ASN A 29 26.94 6.58 13.34
CA ASN A 29 26.49 7.97 13.47
C ASN A 29 25.19 8.07 14.27
N GLY A 30 24.26 7.13 14.10
CA GLY A 30 23.03 7.13 14.89
C GLY A 30 23.19 6.60 16.32
N LEU A 31 23.86 5.46 16.49
CA LEU A 31 23.89 4.74 17.77
C LEU A 31 24.86 5.33 18.79
N SER A 32 25.91 6.02 18.35
CA SER A 32 26.82 6.75 19.25
C SER A 32 26.06 7.73 20.16
N HIS A 33 25.02 8.41 19.65
CA HIS A 33 24.14 9.26 20.46
C HIS A 33 23.33 8.49 21.51
N VAL A 34 22.90 7.27 21.18
CA VAL A 34 22.14 6.39 22.09
C VAL A 34 23.01 5.92 23.26
N PHE A 35 24.26 5.55 22.99
CA PHE A 35 25.17 5.01 24.02
C PHE A 35 25.97 6.09 24.76
N ALA A 36 26.37 7.17 24.08
CA ALA A 36 27.13 8.26 24.70
C ALA A 36 26.24 9.28 25.46
N GLY A 37 24.91 9.23 25.27
CA GLY A 37 23.98 10.15 25.92
C GLY A 37 24.16 11.62 25.52
N VAL A 38 24.78 11.86 24.36
CA VAL A 38 25.01 13.20 23.81
C VAL A 38 23.77 13.61 23.03
N TYR A 39 22.92 14.43 23.65
CA TYR A 39 21.76 15.02 23.00
C TYR A 39 22.14 16.41 22.49
N HIS A 40 22.09 16.62 21.17
CA HIS A 40 22.21 17.97 20.62
C HIS A 40 20.86 18.70 20.72
N SER A 41 20.88 20.03 20.72
CA SER A 41 19.66 20.84 20.78
C SER A 41 18.67 20.56 19.66
N GLU A 42 19.18 20.11 18.52
CA GLU A 42 18.44 19.70 17.33
C GLU A 42 17.69 18.38 17.53
N ASP A 43 18.19 17.50 18.41
CA ASP A 43 17.54 16.24 18.73
C ASP A 43 16.32 16.43 19.63
N GLU A 44 16.30 17.50 20.45
CA GLU A 44 15.15 17.89 21.26
C GLU A 44 13.99 18.47 20.44
N ARG A 45 14.27 18.95 19.21
CA ARG A 45 13.25 19.55 18.33
C ARG A 45 12.40 18.53 17.58
N LEU A 46 12.78 17.25 17.65
CA LEU A 46 12.12 16.16 16.95
C LEU A 46 11.04 15.54 17.82
N ASP A 47 9.81 15.53 17.31
CA ASP A 47 8.65 14.98 18.01
C ASP A 47 8.24 13.59 17.47
N GLU A 48 7.18 13.02 18.05
CA GLU A 48 6.61 11.75 17.61
C GLU A 48 6.11 11.80 16.15
N THR A 49 5.70 12.97 15.68
CA THR A 49 5.26 13.19 14.29
C THR A 49 6.41 13.01 13.31
N ASP A 50 7.61 13.50 13.66
CA ASP A 50 8.81 13.28 12.85
C ASP A 50 9.20 11.80 12.79
N VAL A 51 9.15 11.09 13.93
CA VAL A 51 9.41 9.64 13.99
C VAL A 51 8.41 8.88 13.13
N ALA A 52 7.12 9.20 13.24
CA ALA A 52 6.06 8.62 12.41
C ALA A 52 6.31 8.84 10.92
N ARG A 53 6.72 10.06 10.52
CA ARG A 53 7.07 10.36 9.12
C ARG A 53 8.27 9.55 8.64
N TRP A 54 9.27 9.35 9.48
CA TRP A 54 10.44 8.55 9.13
C TRP A 54 10.16 7.06 9.09
N ALA A 55 9.28 6.52 9.94
CA ALA A 55 8.97 5.10 9.94
C ALA A 55 8.47 4.58 8.57
N PHE A 56 7.78 5.43 7.81
CA PHE A 56 7.35 5.13 6.43
C PHE A 56 8.44 5.32 5.36
N ARG A 57 9.52 6.05 5.67
CA ARG A 57 10.62 6.38 4.74
C ARG A 57 11.86 5.54 4.99
N ASP A 58 12.33 5.54 6.23
CA ASP A 58 13.42 4.72 6.75
C ASP A 58 13.06 4.29 8.19
N ILE A 59 12.58 3.06 8.33
CA ILE A 59 12.18 2.51 9.65
C ILE A 59 13.38 2.31 10.59
N VAL A 60 14.60 2.16 10.05
CA VAL A 60 15.81 2.03 10.86
C VAL A 60 16.18 3.38 11.45
N LEU A 61 16.08 4.47 10.67
CA LEU A 61 16.23 5.83 11.15
C LEU A 61 15.29 6.12 12.32
N ALA A 62 14.00 5.84 12.10
CA ALA A 62 12.97 6.03 13.11
C ALA A 62 13.27 5.18 14.35
N GLY A 63 13.71 3.93 14.17
CA GLY A 63 14.09 3.02 15.24
C GLY A 63 15.26 3.54 16.09
N ILE A 64 16.29 4.10 15.46
CA ILE A 64 17.41 4.75 16.15
C ILE A 64 16.89 5.94 16.97
N LYS A 65 16.00 6.75 16.41
CA LYS A 65 15.42 7.89 17.15
C LYS A 65 14.57 7.42 18.34
N VAL A 66 13.78 6.37 18.18
CA VAL A 66 13.05 5.73 19.29
C VAL A 66 14.01 5.27 20.37
N CYS A 67 15.15 4.65 20.02
CA CYS A 67 16.21 4.33 20.96
C CYS A 67 16.68 5.57 21.73
N MET A 68 16.96 6.69 21.06
CA MET A 68 17.35 7.94 21.74
C MET A 68 16.27 8.46 22.70
N MET A 69 14.99 8.37 22.31
CA MET A 69 13.89 8.91 23.12
C MET A 69 13.65 8.11 24.40
N HIS A 70 13.83 6.79 24.37
CA HIS A 70 13.39 5.90 25.45
C HIS A 70 14.50 5.11 26.14
N PHE A 71 15.70 4.99 25.56
CA PHE A 71 16.82 4.34 26.22
C PHE A 71 17.34 5.21 27.38
N ARG A 72 17.62 4.58 28.52
CA ARG A 72 18.06 5.26 29.76
C ARG A 72 19.44 4.78 30.24
N GLY A 73 20.19 4.08 29.39
CA GLY A 73 21.48 3.48 29.74
C GLY A 73 21.38 2.10 30.39
N GLU A 74 20.18 1.57 30.62
CA GLU A 74 19.97 0.30 31.33
C GLU A 74 19.90 -0.89 30.37
N LEU A 75 20.81 -1.84 30.54
CA LEU A 75 20.89 -3.10 29.79
C LEU A 75 20.49 -4.30 30.68
N GLY A 76 19.24 -4.34 31.15
CA GLY A 76 18.71 -5.43 32.00
C GLY A 76 18.52 -5.05 33.48
N VAL A 77 18.36 -6.06 34.36
CA VAL A 77 17.95 -5.86 35.76
C VAL A 77 19.17 -5.68 36.68
N SER A 78 19.37 -4.46 37.21
CA SER A 78 20.37 -3.95 38.20
C SER A 78 21.59 -3.19 37.66
N PRO A 79 22.09 -2.19 38.43
CA PRO A 79 21.61 -0.81 38.57
C PRO A 79 22.13 0.06 37.37
N PRO A 80 22.00 1.41 37.33
CA PRO A 80 22.37 2.18 36.15
C PRO A 80 23.89 2.21 36.03
N SER A 81 24.40 1.30 35.22
CA SER A 81 25.77 1.26 34.77
C SER A 81 25.74 1.87 33.38
N PRO A 82 26.66 2.78 33.00
CA PRO A 82 26.79 3.10 31.59
C PRO A 82 26.95 1.79 30.82
N PRO A 83 26.29 1.64 29.67
CA PRO A 83 26.41 0.44 28.86
C PRO A 83 27.89 0.15 28.58
N PRO A 84 28.33 -1.12 28.59
CA PRO A 84 29.74 -1.45 28.38
C PRO A 84 30.20 -0.86 27.04
N PRO A 85 31.46 -0.43 26.91
CA PRO A 85 31.98 0.15 25.66
C PRO A 85 31.69 -0.71 24.43
N GLU A 86 31.66 -2.02 24.60
CA GLU A 86 31.42 -3.01 23.56
C GLU A 86 29.94 -3.12 23.13
N ALA A 87 29.00 -2.49 23.84
CA ALA A 87 27.56 -2.59 23.57
C ALA A 87 27.15 -1.94 22.24
N GLU A 88 27.74 -0.78 21.91
CA GLU A 88 27.50 -0.13 20.62
C GLU A 88 27.99 -1.02 19.48
N ASP A 89 29.22 -1.52 19.58
CA ASP A 89 29.81 -2.42 18.59
C ASP A 89 29.00 -3.72 18.43
N ALA A 90 28.51 -4.28 19.54
CA ALA A 90 27.65 -5.46 19.53
C ALA A 90 26.37 -5.20 18.75
N LEU A 91 25.68 -4.08 19.02
CA LEU A 91 24.43 -3.75 18.35
C LEU A 91 24.66 -3.45 16.85
N VAL A 92 25.70 -2.68 16.51
CA VAL A 92 26.05 -2.42 15.11
C VAL A 92 26.33 -3.74 14.38
N GLU A 93 27.13 -4.62 14.96
CA GLU A 93 27.41 -5.94 14.39
C GLU A 93 26.15 -6.79 14.20
N MET A 94 25.26 -6.81 15.20
CA MET A 94 23.97 -7.51 15.11
C MET A 94 23.09 -6.96 13.97
N LEU A 95 22.99 -5.64 13.83
CA LEU A 95 22.19 -4.98 12.80
C LEU A 95 22.74 -5.26 11.39
N LEU A 96 24.07 -5.23 11.22
CA LEU A 96 24.70 -5.61 9.95
C LEU A 96 24.47 -7.07 9.57
N LYS A 97 24.33 -7.96 10.56
CA LYS A 97 24.01 -9.38 10.34
C LYS A 97 22.52 -9.63 10.10
N CYS A 98 21.62 -8.66 10.28
CA CYS A 98 20.18 -8.87 10.15
C CYS A 98 19.71 -9.24 8.74
N GLU A 99 20.47 -8.94 7.68
CA GLU A 99 20.06 -9.28 6.30
C GLU A 99 20.06 -10.79 6.04
N SER A 100 21.00 -11.54 6.62
CA SER A 100 21.17 -12.99 6.37
C SER A 100 21.27 -13.85 7.63
N GLY A 101 21.39 -13.22 8.80
CA GLY A 101 21.53 -13.88 10.09
C GLY A 101 20.22 -14.38 10.66
N ASN A 102 20.32 -15.19 11.71
CA ASN A 102 19.20 -15.66 12.52
C ASN A 102 19.46 -15.35 14.00
N LEU A 103 18.50 -15.67 14.89
CA LEU A 103 18.66 -15.36 16.31
C LEU A 103 19.89 -16.06 16.94
N THR A 104 20.26 -17.25 16.47
CA THR A 104 21.46 -17.96 16.98
C THR A 104 22.72 -17.15 16.71
N VAL A 105 22.84 -16.57 15.51
CA VAL A 105 23.95 -15.67 15.15
C VAL A 105 23.94 -14.44 16.06
N LEU A 106 22.79 -13.79 16.28
CA LEU A 106 22.71 -12.63 17.16
C LEU A 106 23.07 -12.96 18.61
N ARG A 107 22.60 -14.11 19.13
CA ARG A 107 22.96 -14.60 20.48
C ARG A 107 24.45 -14.85 20.62
N SER A 108 25.11 -15.34 19.56
CA SER A 108 26.57 -15.54 19.59
C SER A 108 27.35 -14.23 19.71
N VAL A 109 26.83 -13.13 19.13
CA VAL A 109 27.42 -11.79 19.26
C VAL A 109 27.23 -11.27 20.69
N ASP A 110 26.02 -11.42 21.26
CA ASP A 110 25.73 -10.98 22.63
C ASP A 110 26.63 -11.70 23.65
N GLN A 111 26.77 -13.03 23.48
CA GLN A 111 27.61 -13.87 24.34
C GLN A 111 29.10 -13.58 24.21
N SER A 112 29.62 -13.43 22.98
CA SER A 112 31.05 -13.22 22.76
C SER A 112 31.54 -11.86 23.25
N ARG A 113 30.64 -10.86 23.27
CA ARG A 113 30.93 -9.50 23.75
C ARG A 113 30.50 -9.26 25.20
N GLY A 114 29.87 -10.24 25.85
CA GLY A 114 29.41 -10.11 27.24
C GLY A 114 28.31 -9.06 27.42
N THR A 115 27.48 -8.86 26.40
CA THR A 115 26.41 -7.87 26.39
C THR A 115 25.05 -8.52 26.64
N SER A 116 24.04 -7.68 26.88
CA SER A 116 22.64 -8.08 27.08
C SER A 116 21.71 -7.33 26.12
N ILE A 117 22.18 -7.03 24.91
CA ILE A 117 21.44 -6.27 23.90
C ILE A 117 20.11 -6.95 23.57
N LEU A 118 20.10 -8.28 23.45
CA LEU A 118 18.87 -9.04 23.13
C LEU A 118 17.89 -9.12 24.31
N CYS A 119 18.34 -8.81 25.53
CA CYS A 119 17.45 -8.70 26.69
C CYS A 119 16.72 -7.36 26.72
N THR A 120 17.23 -6.35 26.03
CA THR A 120 16.69 -4.99 26.03
C THR A 120 15.62 -4.81 24.95
N PRO A 121 14.35 -4.58 25.32
CA PRO A 121 13.23 -4.52 24.37
C PRO A 121 13.43 -3.53 23.21
N ILE A 122 14.01 -2.36 23.50
CA ILE A 122 14.19 -1.30 22.50
C ILE A 122 15.18 -1.68 21.39
N PHE A 123 16.24 -2.42 21.73
CA PHE A 123 17.19 -2.90 20.73
C PHE A 123 16.62 -4.08 19.95
N ARG A 124 15.81 -4.94 20.57
CA ARG A 124 15.05 -5.95 19.82
C ARG A 124 14.11 -5.31 18.79
N GLN A 125 13.46 -4.20 19.12
CA GLN A 125 12.63 -3.47 18.15
C GLN A 125 13.47 -2.97 16.97
N LEU A 126 14.64 -2.37 17.22
CA LEU A 126 15.53 -1.90 16.17
C LEU A 126 16.04 -3.06 15.28
N ILE A 127 16.33 -4.22 15.89
CA ILE A 127 16.69 -5.44 15.16
C ILE A 127 15.52 -5.91 14.29
N VAL A 128 14.28 -5.91 14.78
CA VAL A 128 13.09 -6.26 13.98
C VAL A 128 12.90 -5.27 12.82
N ALA A 129 13.03 -3.97 13.08
CA ALA A 129 12.94 -2.94 12.05
C ALA A 129 14.00 -3.13 10.94
N MET A 130 15.25 -3.41 11.32
CA MET A 130 16.33 -3.71 10.38
C MET A 130 16.11 -5.03 9.62
N ALA A 131 15.69 -6.09 10.30
CA ALA A 131 15.40 -7.36 9.65
C ALA A 131 14.31 -7.21 8.59
N LEU A 132 13.23 -6.48 8.91
CA LEU A 132 12.17 -6.18 7.95
C LEU A 132 12.66 -5.30 6.81
N SER A 133 13.45 -4.25 7.06
CA SER A 133 13.96 -3.35 6.01
C SER A 133 14.95 -4.03 5.06
N ARG A 134 15.55 -5.14 5.50
CA ARG A 134 16.46 -5.98 4.69
C ARG A 134 15.79 -7.22 4.12
N GLY A 135 14.48 -7.37 4.29
CA GLY A 135 13.73 -8.52 3.77
C GLY A 135 13.98 -9.84 4.51
N ASN A 136 14.63 -9.84 5.68
CA ASN A 136 14.79 -11.02 6.52
C ASN A 136 13.54 -11.28 7.36
N ARG A 137 12.52 -11.81 6.69
CA ARG A 137 11.19 -12.08 7.25
C ARG A 137 11.21 -13.18 8.30
N GLU A 138 12.11 -14.14 8.19
CA GLU A 138 12.24 -15.26 9.14
C GLU A 138 12.73 -14.78 10.50
N LEU A 139 13.80 -13.99 10.53
CA LEU A 139 14.31 -13.38 11.76
C LEU A 139 13.25 -12.46 12.38
N ALA A 140 12.61 -11.61 11.58
CA ALA A 140 11.56 -10.71 12.06
C ALA A 140 10.39 -11.48 12.68
N LYS A 141 9.80 -12.44 11.94
CA LYS A 141 8.68 -13.28 12.43
C LYS A 141 9.06 -14.01 13.71
N TYR A 142 10.27 -14.60 13.77
CA TYR A 142 10.75 -15.27 14.98
C TYR A 142 10.80 -14.31 16.16
N MET A 143 11.39 -13.12 16.00
CA MET A 143 11.54 -12.17 17.09
C MET A 143 10.20 -11.60 17.56
N ILE A 144 9.31 -11.26 16.62
CA ILE A 144 7.94 -10.80 16.91
C ILE A 144 7.18 -11.85 17.75
N GLY A 145 7.31 -13.13 17.40
CA GLY A 145 6.62 -14.21 18.10
C GLY A 145 7.19 -14.57 19.48
N GLN A 146 8.46 -14.25 19.75
CA GLN A 146 9.15 -14.65 20.98
C GLN A 146 9.26 -13.55 22.03
N TYR A 147 9.24 -12.29 21.61
CA TYR A 147 9.50 -11.17 22.50
C TYR A 147 8.40 -10.12 22.41
N PRO A 148 8.02 -9.48 23.53
CA PRO A 148 7.15 -8.32 23.49
C PRO A 148 7.91 -7.12 22.89
N PRO A 149 7.19 -6.16 22.28
CA PRO A 149 7.78 -4.89 21.91
C PRO A 149 8.15 -4.10 23.17
N GLY A 150 9.06 -3.15 23.03
CA GLY A 150 9.34 -2.15 24.06
C GLY A 150 8.70 -0.79 23.76
N PRO A 151 9.10 0.25 24.52
CA PRO A 151 8.54 1.59 24.38
C PRO A 151 8.73 2.19 22.97
N GLY A 152 7.75 2.99 22.53
CA GLY A 152 7.78 3.69 21.25
C GLY A 152 7.58 2.80 20.01
N HIS A 153 7.26 1.52 20.17
CA HIS A 153 7.02 0.61 19.03
C HIS A 153 5.87 1.04 18.12
N GLU A 154 4.82 1.66 18.68
CA GLU A 154 3.68 2.15 17.91
C GLU A 154 4.08 3.22 16.90
N LEU A 155 5.09 4.04 17.23
CA LEU A 155 5.65 5.06 16.35
C LEU A 155 6.41 4.46 15.16
N LEU A 156 6.82 3.20 15.26
CA LEU A 156 7.55 2.49 14.19
C LEU A 156 6.63 1.66 13.32
N PHE A 157 5.74 0.88 13.93
CA PHE A 157 5.02 -0.19 13.22
C PHE A 157 3.55 0.15 12.96
N SER A 158 2.98 1.12 13.67
CA SER A 158 1.62 1.59 13.41
C SER A 158 1.42 3.11 13.59
N PRO A 159 2.32 3.96 13.06
CA PRO A 159 2.23 5.40 13.26
C PRO A 159 1.07 6.02 12.46
N GLU A 160 0.43 7.02 13.05
CA GLU A 160 -0.52 7.89 12.37
C GLU A 160 0.20 9.17 11.94
N LYS A 161 0.47 9.33 10.64
CA LYS A 161 1.11 10.52 10.05
C LYS A 161 0.02 11.42 9.47
N ASP A 162 0.02 12.72 9.75
CA ASP A 162 -0.71 13.81 9.04
C ASP A 162 -2.17 13.49 8.55
N GLY A 163 -2.83 12.47 9.10
CA GLY A 163 -4.05 11.84 8.57
C GLY A 163 -3.84 10.53 7.76
N PRO A 164 -4.80 9.58 7.78
CA PRO A 164 -4.67 8.18 7.32
C PRO A 164 -4.37 7.97 5.82
N THR A 165 -4.36 9.03 5.01
CA THR A 165 -4.24 8.94 3.54
C THR A 165 -2.80 8.86 3.04
N THR A 166 -1.79 9.17 3.87
CA THR A 166 -0.37 9.24 3.46
C THR A 166 0.47 8.02 3.84
N ASN A 167 -0.16 7.01 4.45
CA ASN A 167 0.49 5.84 5.05
C ASN A 167 0.58 4.64 4.11
N THR A 168 0.45 4.81 2.80
CA THR A 168 0.29 3.67 1.89
C THR A 168 0.91 3.99 0.54
N SER A 169 1.65 3.02 -0.01
CA SER A 169 2.23 3.07 -1.36
C SER A 169 1.67 1.95 -2.22
N LEU A 170 1.49 2.23 -3.51
CA LEU A 170 1.12 1.22 -4.51
C LEU A 170 2.38 0.58 -5.08
N ILE A 171 2.66 -0.65 -4.66
CA ILE A 171 3.91 -1.38 -4.92
C ILE A 171 3.64 -2.57 -5.84
N THR A 172 4.61 -2.89 -6.70
CA THR A 172 4.55 -4.06 -7.59
C THR A 172 5.22 -5.27 -6.95
N PHE A 173 4.47 -6.37 -6.80
CA PHE A 173 4.92 -7.67 -6.31
C PHE A 173 4.76 -8.71 -7.42
N GLY A 174 5.86 -9.08 -8.06
CA GLY A 174 5.84 -9.92 -9.26
C GLY A 174 5.06 -9.22 -10.40
N GLU A 175 3.97 -9.83 -10.85
CA GLU A 175 3.10 -9.28 -11.91
C GLU A 175 1.92 -8.45 -11.36
N ARG A 176 1.75 -8.37 -10.04
CA ARG A 176 0.59 -7.72 -9.40
C ARG A 176 1.00 -6.43 -8.72
N ARG A 177 0.08 -5.47 -8.67
CA ARG A 177 0.23 -4.25 -7.86
C ARG A 177 -0.68 -4.35 -6.64
N ALA A 178 -0.19 -3.95 -5.49
CA ALA A 178 -0.93 -3.94 -4.24
C ALA A 178 -0.57 -2.71 -3.42
N LEU A 179 -1.53 -2.22 -2.64
CA LEU A 179 -1.25 -1.21 -1.63
C LEU A 179 -0.52 -1.87 -0.46
N SER A 180 0.46 -1.16 0.08
CA SER A 180 1.37 -1.69 1.09
C SER A 180 2.04 -0.58 1.89
N HIS A 181 2.57 -0.95 3.05
CA HIS A 181 3.61 -0.17 3.70
C HIS A 181 4.89 -0.17 2.80
N PRO A 182 5.58 0.97 2.62
CA PRO A 182 6.81 1.08 1.82
C PRO A 182 7.93 0.12 2.23
N LEU A 183 8.00 -0.23 3.51
CA LEU A 183 8.90 -1.25 4.05
C LEU A 183 8.98 -2.56 3.25
N PHE A 184 7.87 -2.96 2.60
CA PHE A 184 7.80 -4.19 1.82
C PHE A 184 8.16 -4.00 0.34
N GLU A 185 8.58 -2.81 -0.08
CA GLU A 185 9.10 -2.59 -1.43
C GLU A 185 10.29 -3.51 -1.71
N GLY A 186 10.28 -4.15 -2.89
CA GLY A 186 11.31 -5.13 -3.26
C GLY A 186 11.22 -6.48 -2.55
N GLN A 187 10.23 -6.70 -1.69
CA GLN A 187 10.02 -7.99 -1.01
C GLN A 187 9.03 -8.91 -1.76
N ALA A 188 8.87 -10.13 -1.26
CA ALA A 188 8.05 -11.16 -1.91
C ALA A 188 6.54 -10.86 -1.93
N ASP A 189 6.01 -10.14 -0.93
CA ASP A 189 4.62 -9.73 -0.84
C ASP A 189 4.48 -8.46 0.03
N ASN A 190 3.25 -7.95 0.17
CA ASN A 190 2.94 -6.71 0.89
C ASN A 190 2.92 -6.82 2.43
N GLY A 191 3.39 -7.93 2.99
CA GLY A 191 3.62 -8.08 4.42
C GLY A 191 2.40 -8.42 5.26
N CYS A 192 1.23 -8.75 4.68
CA CYS A 192 0.00 -8.97 5.44
C CYS A 192 0.12 -10.03 6.55
N GLU A 193 0.89 -11.10 6.33
CA GLU A 193 1.16 -12.11 7.37
C GLU A 193 1.99 -11.54 8.53
N ILE A 194 2.97 -10.69 8.23
CA ILE A 194 3.82 -10.05 9.24
C ILE A 194 2.98 -9.05 10.03
N TRP A 195 2.19 -8.22 9.37
CA TRP A 195 1.27 -7.30 10.05
C TRP A 195 0.28 -8.04 10.95
N SER A 196 -0.26 -9.16 10.49
CA SER A 196 -1.15 -10.00 11.31
C SER A 196 -0.43 -10.55 12.54
N ALA A 197 0.81 -11.04 12.39
CA ALA A 197 1.63 -11.49 13.51
C ALA A 197 1.93 -10.36 14.50
N MET A 198 2.24 -9.16 14.00
CA MET A 198 2.53 -7.98 14.82
C MET A 198 1.32 -7.52 15.62
N ILE A 199 0.13 -7.46 15.01
CA ILE A 199 -1.10 -7.09 15.72
C ILE A 199 -1.40 -8.09 16.84
N ARG A 200 -1.33 -9.39 16.56
CA ARG A 200 -1.60 -10.44 17.57
C ARG A 200 -0.64 -10.44 18.75
N THR A 201 0.60 -10.01 18.53
CA THR A 201 1.65 -9.98 19.54
C THR A 201 1.81 -8.60 20.19
N GLY A 202 0.94 -7.64 19.84
CA GLY A 202 0.95 -6.27 20.38
C GLY A 202 2.07 -5.39 19.83
N TRP A 203 2.78 -5.81 18.78
CA TRP A 203 3.83 -5.03 18.12
C TRP A 203 3.32 -3.91 17.21
N ALA A 204 2.06 -4.00 16.76
CA ALA A 204 1.43 -2.99 15.93
C ALA A 204 -0.03 -2.83 16.32
N ALA A 205 -0.53 -1.59 16.37
CA ALA A 205 -1.94 -1.33 16.53
C ALA A 205 -2.68 -1.63 15.20
N PRO A 206 -3.91 -2.17 15.24
CA PRO A 206 -4.76 -2.30 14.07
C PRO A 206 -5.20 -0.89 13.60
N ARG A 207 -4.95 -0.56 12.33
CA ARG A 207 -5.22 0.78 11.79
C ARG A 207 -6.03 0.70 10.50
N LYS A 208 -6.89 1.70 10.28
CA LYS A 208 -7.78 1.79 9.10
C LYS A 208 -7.04 1.69 7.76
N TYR A 209 -5.88 2.31 7.64
CA TYR A 209 -5.09 2.26 6.41
C TYR A 209 -4.60 0.83 6.05
N MET A 210 -4.53 -0.08 7.03
CA MET A 210 -4.17 -1.48 6.81
C MET A 210 -5.27 -2.25 6.05
N LEU A 211 -6.51 -1.77 6.06
CA LEU A 211 -7.61 -2.37 5.28
C LEU A 211 -7.27 -2.39 3.79
N ALA A 212 -6.70 -1.30 3.27
CA ALA A 212 -6.32 -1.20 1.88
C ALA A 212 -5.15 -2.14 1.54
N TRP A 213 -4.22 -2.35 2.47
CA TRP A 213 -3.13 -3.32 2.30
C TRP A 213 -3.69 -4.75 2.24
N ALA A 214 -4.56 -5.08 3.19
CA ALA A 214 -5.17 -6.39 3.29
C ALA A 214 -6.04 -6.71 2.07
N ALA A 215 -6.89 -5.78 1.66
CA ALA A 215 -7.85 -5.92 0.55
C ALA A 215 -7.20 -6.00 -0.84
N THR A 216 -5.94 -5.57 -0.97
CA THR A 216 -5.19 -5.63 -2.24
C THR A 216 -4.08 -6.67 -2.24
N SER A 217 -4.01 -7.52 -1.21
CA SER A 217 -2.86 -8.41 -1.02
C SER A 217 -2.62 -9.36 -2.21
N PRO A 218 -1.35 -9.55 -2.62
CA PRO A 218 -0.95 -10.60 -3.56
C PRO A 218 -1.13 -12.02 -2.99
N SER A 219 -1.31 -12.18 -1.68
CA SER A 219 -1.69 -13.45 -1.04
C SER A 219 -3.13 -13.35 -0.55
N VAL A 220 -4.06 -14.06 -1.21
CA VAL A 220 -5.49 -14.06 -0.84
C VAL A 220 -5.67 -14.47 0.62
N GLY A 221 -5.00 -15.56 1.05
CA GLY A 221 -5.09 -16.05 2.43
C GLY A 221 -4.63 -15.02 3.45
N ALA A 222 -3.46 -14.41 3.23
CA ALA A 222 -2.91 -13.41 4.14
C ALA A 222 -3.76 -12.13 4.19
N GLY A 223 -4.30 -11.70 3.04
CA GLY A 223 -5.22 -10.55 2.96
C GLY A 223 -6.51 -10.79 3.73
N VAL A 224 -7.16 -11.94 3.53
CA VAL A 224 -8.37 -12.32 4.28
C VAL A 224 -8.09 -12.41 5.78
N GLU A 225 -6.96 -13.00 6.17
CA GLU A 225 -6.58 -13.13 7.57
C GLU A 225 -6.40 -11.77 8.24
N LEU A 226 -5.69 -10.83 7.59
CA LEU A 226 -5.51 -9.48 8.12
C LEU A 226 -6.84 -8.73 8.19
N LEU A 227 -7.73 -8.85 7.19
CA LEU A 227 -9.06 -8.24 7.23
C LEU A 227 -9.89 -8.74 8.42
N LYS A 228 -9.88 -10.05 8.69
CA LYS A 228 -10.57 -10.63 9.86
C LYS A 228 -10.01 -10.08 11.16
N LEU A 229 -8.68 -10.04 11.27
CA LEU A 229 -8.01 -9.54 12.47
C LEU A 229 -8.30 -8.05 12.71
N LEU A 230 -8.37 -7.24 11.66
CA LEU A 230 -8.77 -5.83 11.75
C LEU A 230 -10.23 -5.71 12.23
N ALA A 231 -11.14 -6.51 11.69
CA ALA A 231 -12.54 -6.53 12.10
C ALA A 231 -12.72 -6.98 13.56
N GLU A 232 -11.93 -7.94 14.04
CA GLU A 232 -11.90 -8.36 15.46
C GLU A 232 -11.51 -7.21 16.41
N HIS A 233 -10.83 -6.18 15.90
CA HIS A 233 -10.44 -4.98 16.63
C HIS A 233 -11.30 -3.76 16.25
N ASP A 234 -12.55 -3.98 15.82
CA ASP A 234 -13.51 -2.94 15.45
C ASP A 234 -13.07 -2.01 14.29
N VAL A 235 -12.06 -2.41 13.50
CA VAL A 235 -11.65 -1.71 12.28
C VAL A 235 -12.48 -2.24 11.11
N LYS A 236 -13.64 -1.62 10.89
CA LYS A 236 -14.60 -1.98 9.84
C LYS A 236 -14.08 -1.65 8.44
N LEU A 237 -14.46 -2.46 7.45
CA LEU A 237 -14.22 -2.15 6.05
C LEU A 237 -14.87 -0.81 5.67
N GLU A 238 -14.08 0.09 5.08
CA GLU A 238 -14.53 1.39 4.60
C GLU A 238 -14.54 1.43 3.08
N HIS A 239 -15.35 2.33 2.52
CA HIS A 239 -15.46 2.62 1.09
C HIS A 239 -14.09 2.59 0.39
N LYS A 240 -13.10 3.35 0.89
CA LYS A 240 -11.74 3.44 0.30
C LYS A 240 -11.03 2.09 0.15
N ALA A 241 -11.21 1.16 1.10
CA ALA A 241 -10.59 -0.16 1.04
C ALA A 241 -11.28 -1.04 0.00
N VAL A 242 -12.61 -0.96 -0.11
CA VAL A 242 -13.39 -1.63 -1.17
C VAL A 242 -12.91 -1.18 -2.55
N TRP A 243 -12.75 0.13 -2.77
CA TRP A 243 -12.23 0.67 -4.05
C TRP A 243 -10.83 0.22 -4.39
N SER A 244 -9.98 0.17 -3.37
CA SER A 244 -8.64 -0.37 -3.53
C SER A 244 -8.69 -1.83 -3.98
N ALA A 245 -9.58 -2.64 -3.39
CA ALA A 245 -9.81 -4.03 -3.78
C ALA A 245 -10.33 -4.16 -5.21
N ILE A 246 -11.25 -3.30 -5.64
CA ILE A 246 -11.75 -3.31 -7.02
C ILE A 246 -10.60 -2.98 -8.00
N GLY A 247 -9.75 -2.00 -7.68
CA GLY A 247 -8.66 -1.64 -8.57
C GLY A 247 -7.52 -2.65 -8.66
N TYR A 248 -7.12 -3.18 -7.52
CA TYR A 248 -5.85 -3.90 -7.38
C TYR A 248 -5.99 -5.29 -6.75
N GLY A 249 -7.13 -5.59 -6.12
CA GLY A 249 -7.40 -6.85 -5.47
C GLY A 249 -7.52 -8.03 -6.45
N GLN A 250 -7.26 -9.22 -5.92
CA GLN A 250 -7.49 -10.47 -6.64
C GLN A 250 -8.95 -10.86 -6.57
N LEU A 251 -9.49 -11.49 -7.60
CA LEU A 251 -10.92 -11.83 -7.66
C LEU A 251 -11.44 -12.55 -6.40
N PRO A 252 -10.78 -13.59 -5.84
CA PRO A 252 -11.30 -14.24 -4.64
C PRO A 252 -11.26 -13.33 -3.39
N LEU A 253 -10.28 -12.43 -3.32
CA LEU A 253 -10.16 -11.47 -2.22
C LEU A 253 -11.15 -10.31 -2.39
N LEU A 254 -11.38 -9.86 -3.61
CA LEU A 254 -12.40 -8.87 -3.95
C LEU A 254 -13.79 -9.41 -3.60
N ASP A 255 -14.09 -10.65 -3.97
CA ASP A 255 -15.35 -11.31 -3.62
C ASP A 255 -15.56 -11.35 -2.11
N TYR A 256 -14.52 -11.74 -1.36
CA TYR A 256 -14.54 -11.67 0.10
C TYR A 256 -14.82 -10.25 0.60
N VAL A 257 -14.11 -9.24 0.10
CA VAL A 257 -14.28 -7.84 0.53
C VAL A 257 -15.70 -7.34 0.25
N LEU A 258 -16.24 -7.60 -0.94
CA LEU A 258 -17.60 -7.19 -1.31
C LEU A 258 -18.65 -7.91 -0.44
N THR A 259 -18.47 -9.20 -0.18
CA THR A 259 -19.35 -9.99 0.70
C THR A 259 -19.35 -9.47 2.14
N GLN A 260 -18.20 -9.02 2.65
CA GLN A 260 -18.08 -8.55 4.04
C GLN A 260 -18.44 -7.07 4.22
N TYR A 261 -18.52 -6.29 3.15
CA TYR A 261 -18.77 -4.85 3.25
C TYR A 261 -20.24 -4.58 3.59
N VAL A 262 -20.45 -3.88 4.71
CA VAL A 262 -21.78 -3.41 5.14
C VAL A 262 -21.76 -1.89 5.15
N PRO A 263 -22.62 -1.22 4.38
CA PRO A 263 -22.70 0.24 4.38
C PRO A 263 -23.18 0.80 5.71
N ASP A 264 -22.67 1.97 6.09
CA ASP A 264 -23.10 2.68 7.30
C ASP A 264 -24.61 3.03 7.31
N ASN A 265 -25.25 3.00 6.15
CA ASN A 265 -26.64 3.40 5.94
C ASN A 265 -27.65 2.29 6.31
N GLY A 266 -27.19 1.06 6.57
CA GLY A 266 -28.05 -0.06 7.01
C GLY A 266 -28.96 -0.67 5.93
N ASP A 267 -28.87 -0.23 4.68
CA ASP A 267 -29.58 -0.84 3.55
C ASP A 267 -28.90 -2.13 3.08
N SER A 268 -29.67 -2.99 2.41
CA SER A 268 -29.18 -4.16 1.65
C SER A 268 -27.96 -3.81 0.80
N LEU A 269 -27.12 -4.79 0.45
CA LEU A 269 -25.87 -4.70 -0.36
C LEU A 269 -25.94 -3.87 -1.66
N THR A 270 -27.09 -3.32 -2.00
CA THR A 270 -27.23 -2.09 -2.79
C THR A 270 -26.76 -0.86 -1.98
N CYS A 271 -25.49 -0.85 -1.53
CA CYS A 271 -24.86 0.40 -1.13
C CYS A 271 -24.75 1.31 -2.36
N PRO A 272 -24.81 2.64 -2.22
CA PRO A 272 -24.09 3.51 -3.13
C PRO A 272 -22.59 3.31 -2.85
N ILE A 273 -22.03 2.19 -3.30
CA ILE A 273 -20.74 2.22 -3.96
C ILE A 273 -20.95 3.35 -4.97
N ASP A 274 -20.24 4.47 -4.87
CA ASP A 274 -20.37 5.58 -5.82
C ASP A 274 -20.44 4.98 -7.22
N GLU A 275 -21.65 4.92 -7.79
CA GLU A 275 -21.90 4.12 -9.01
C GLU A 275 -20.96 4.62 -10.08
N ASP A 276 -20.66 5.91 -10.06
CA ASP A 276 -19.76 6.58 -10.97
C ASP A 276 -18.33 6.00 -10.90
N GLU A 277 -17.78 5.82 -9.70
CA GLU A 277 -16.46 5.20 -9.49
C GLU A 277 -16.47 3.68 -9.83
N ALA A 278 -17.59 3.01 -9.58
CA ALA A 278 -17.79 1.57 -9.81
C ALA A 278 -17.72 1.26 -11.29
N HIS A 279 -18.36 2.12 -12.06
CA HIS A 279 -18.33 2.06 -13.50
C HIS A 279 -16.98 2.48 -14.08
N GLU A 280 -16.20 3.35 -13.45
CA GLU A 280 -14.82 3.58 -13.87
C GLU A 280 -13.96 2.32 -13.71
N PHE A 281 -14.17 1.54 -12.66
CA PHE A 281 -13.52 0.23 -12.54
C PHE A 281 -14.06 -0.81 -13.51
N LEU A 282 -15.36 -0.80 -13.80
CA LEU A 282 -15.95 -1.62 -14.86
C LEU A 282 -15.30 -1.30 -16.22
N LYS A 283 -15.14 0.00 -16.52
CA LYS A 283 -14.41 0.49 -17.70
C LYS A 283 -12.93 0.07 -17.66
N SER A 284 -12.28 0.06 -16.50
CA SER A 284 -10.91 -0.47 -16.37
C SER A 284 -10.85 -1.98 -16.62
N ALA A 285 -11.84 -2.74 -16.13
CA ALA A 285 -11.91 -4.19 -16.29
C ALA A 285 -12.09 -4.59 -17.77
N VAL A 286 -12.93 -3.89 -18.53
CA VAL A 286 -13.08 -4.13 -19.98
C VAL A 286 -11.82 -3.78 -20.79
N ARG A 287 -10.88 -3.01 -20.25
CA ARG A 287 -9.55 -2.79 -20.87
C ARG A 287 -8.61 -3.98 -20.69
N ARG A 288 -8.86 -4.83 -19.68
CA ARG A 288 -7.99 -5.99 -19.36
C ARG A 288 -8.23 -7.12 -20.36
N LYS A 289 -7.15 -7.65 -20.94
CA LYS A 289 -7.21 -8.83 -21.83
C LYS A 289 -7.43 -10.16 -21.10
N ARG A 290 -7.20 -10.22 -19.79
CA ARG A 290 -7.37 -11.42 -18.95
C ARG A 290 -7.93 -11.03 -17.59
N GLY A 291 -8.86 -11.82 -17.04
CA GLY A 291 -9.44 -11.58 -15.72
C GLY A 291 -10.43 -10.41 -15.65
N GLY A 292 -10.64 -9.68 -16.75
CA GLY A 292 -11.51 -8.51 -16.81
C GLY A 292 -12.98 -8.90 -16.79
N ILE A 293 -13.37 -9.93 -17.54
CA ILE A 293 -14.76 -10.42 -17.59
C ILE A 293 -15.17 -10.99 -16.24
N GLU A 294 -14.30 -11.77 -15.62
CA GLU A 294 -14.54 -12.35 -14.30
C GLU A 294 -14.67 -11.26 -13.23
N GLN A 295 -13.92 -10.16 -13.36
CA GLN A 295 -14.09 -8.99 -12.52
C GLN A 295 -15.46 -8.33 -12.73
N ILE A 296 -15.88 -8.16 -13.99
CA ILE A 296 -17.21 -7.59 -14.32
C ILE A 296 -18.32 -8.46 -13.75
N GLU A 297 -18.24 -9.78 -13.94
CA GLU A 297 -19.22 -10.74 -13.42
C GLU A 297 -19.35 -10.67 -11.91
N LEU A 298 -18.22 -10.60 -11.21
CA LEU A 298 -18.20 -10.44 -9.77
C LEU A 298 -18.84 -9.13 -9.31
N LEU A 299 -18.54 -8.00 -9.97
CA LEU A 299 -19.17 -6.72 -9.65
C LEU A 299 -20.70 -6.79 -9.86
N PHE A 300 -21.16 -7.49 -10.91
CA PHE A 300 -22.59 -7.66 -11.20
C PHE A 300 -23.30 -8.52 -10.16
N GLU A 301 -22.65 -9.59 -9.68
CA GLU A 301 -23.15 -10.45 -8.59
C GLU A 301 -23.37 -9.67 -7.29
N HIS A 302 -22.54 -8.67 -7.04
CA HIS A 302 -22.63 -7.78 -5.88
C HIS A 302 -23.46 -6.51 -6.14
N GLY A 303 -24.23 -6.45 -7.23
CA GLY A 303 -25.21 -5.39 -7.51
C GLY A 303 -24.69 -4.18 -8.29
N ILE A 304 -23.40 -4.11 -8.62
CA ILE A 304 -22.83 -3.09 -9.52
C ILE A 304 -23.04 -3.58 -10.96
N ASN A 305 -24.23 -3.35 -11.51
CA ASN A 305 -24.67 -4.06 -12.72
C ASN A 305 -25.30 -3.17 -13.81
N ASP A 306 -25.18 -1.84 -13.72
CA ASP A 306 -25.60 -0.97 -14.82
C ASP A 306 -24.60 -1.03 -15.99
N ILE A 307 -24.80 -2.04 -16.82
CA ILE A 307 -24.01 -2.29 -18.03
C ILE A 307 -24.00 -1.11 -19.01
N ASN A 308 -24.96 -0.19 -18.89
CA ASN A 308 -25.16 0.96 -19.75
C ASN A 308 -24.86 2.29 -19.06
N TRP A 309 -24.29 2.28 -17.87
CA TRP A 309 -24.03 3.52 -17.14
C TRP A 309 -23.16 4.50 -17.93
N VAL A 310 -23.51 5.77 -17.81
CA VAL A 310 -22.87 6.89 -18.47
C VAL A 310 -22.63 8.00 -17.44
N PRO A 311 -21.41 8.53 -17.30
CA PRO A 311 -21.15 9.64 -16.37
C PRO A 311 -21.93 10.87 -16.79
N ASN A 312 -22.61 11.52 -15.83
CA ASN A 312 -23.27 12.79 -16.07
C ASN A 312 -22.21 13.89 -16.27
N PHE A 313 -22.13 14.44 -17.49
CA PHE A 313 -21.15 15.46 -17.83
C PHE A 313 -21.84 16.81 -18.08
N ASP A 314 -21.96 17.64 -17.03
CA ASP A 314 -22.43 19.02 -17.16
C ASP A 314 -21.24 19.95 -17.44
N ARG A 315 -21.27 20.63 -18.60
CA ARG A 315 -20.26 21.62 -19.01
C ARG A 315 -20.21 22.85 -18.10
N ARG A 316 -21.25 23.08 -17.30
CA ARG A 316 -21.33 24.20 -16.36
C ARG A 316 -20.81 23.83 -14.97
N ASP A 317 -20.53 22.55 -14.72
CA ASP A 317 -19.91 22.13 -13.45
C ASP A 317 -18.47 22.69 -13.39
N PRO A 318 -18.12 23.47 -12.36
CA PRO A 318 -16.77 23.98 -12.17
C PRO A 318 -15.69 22.89 -12.09
N LYS A 319 -16.04 21.66 -11.68
CA LYS A 319 -15.13 20.50 -11.67
C LYS A 319 -14.81 20.01 -13.10
N ASN A 320 -15.71 20.24 -14.04
CA ASN A 320 -15.54 19.93 -15.46
C ASN A 320 -14.91 21.10 -16.24
N SER A 321 -14.67 22.25 -15.59
CA SER A 321 -13.89 23.35 -16.17
C SER A 321 -12.39 23.04 -16.07
N THR A 322 -11.92 22.07 -16.84
CA THR A 322 -10.48 21.89 -17.03
C THR A 322 -9.97 23.05 -17.87
N GLY A 323 -9.23 23.97 -17.25
CA GLY A 323 -8.47 24.97 -17.98
C GLY A 323 -7.64 24.31 -19.08
N GLY A 324 -8.01 24.55 -20.34
CA GLY A 324 -7.16 24.35 -21.51
C GLY A 324 -6.84 22.92 -21.95
N ARG A 325 -7.62 21.88 -21.64
CA ARG A 325 -7.49 20.60 -22.37
C ARG A 325 -8.36 20.67 -23.63
N ASP A 326 -7.72 20.82 -24.79
CA ASP A 326 -8.41 20.75 -26.07
C ASP A 326 -9.13 19.41 -26.22
N LEU A 327 -10.34 19.42 -26.78
CA LEU A 327 -11.11 18.21 -27.12
C LEU A 327 -10.29 17.21 -27.95
N ALA A 328 -9.32 17.72 -28.73
CA ALA A 328 -8.37 16.94 -29.52
C ALA A 328 -7.38 16.10 -28.67
N GLU A 329 -6.93 16.60 -27.51
CA GLU A 329 -6.11 15.80 -26.58
C GLU A 329 -6.96 14.74 -25.86
N MET A 330 -8.24 15.03 -25.57
CA MET A 330 -9.16 14.07 -24.96
C MET A 330 -9.52 12.92 -25.94
N GLU A 331 -9.67 13.23 -27.23
CA GLU A 331 -9.84 12.24 -28.31
C GLU A 331 -8.63 11.31 -28.44
N LEU A 332 -7.41 11.84 -28.27
CA LEU A 332 -6.17 11.04 -28.35
C LEU A 332 -5.99 10.07 -27.16
N ASN A 333 -6.58 10.40 -26.01
CA ASN A 333 -6.34 9.69 -24.75
C ASN A 333 -7.44 8.66 -24.38
N ALA A 334 -8.43 8.43 -25.26
CA ALA A 334 -9.49 7.43 -25.09
C ALA A 334 -10.33 7.53 -23.79
N ASN A 335 -10.38 8.72 -23.17
CA ASN A 335 -11.21 9.01 -22.00
C ASN A 335 -12.17 10.14 -22.34
N LEU A 336 -13.09 9.87 -23.28
CA LEU A 336 -14.16 10.81 -23.59
C LEU A 336 -15.21 10.76 -22.47
N PRO A 337 -15.78 11.93 -22.08
CA PRO A 337 -16.91 11.93 -21.17
C PRO A 337 -18.10 11.20 -21.82
N GLN A 338 -19.02 10.73 -20.98
CA GLN A 338 -20.22 9.99 -21.40
C GLN A 338 -19.97 8.66 -22.16
N GLN A 339 -18.82 8.01 -21.96
CA GLN A 339 -18.60 6.66 -22.51
C GLN A 339 -19.21 5.58 -21.61
N THR A 340 -19.88 4.61 -22.23
CA THR A 340 -20.29 3.34 -21.60
C THR A 340 -19.12 2.34 -21.56
N PRO A 341 -19.19 1.27 -20.73
CA PRO A 341 -18.23 0.16 -20.79
C PRO A 341 -18.05 -0.40 -22.21
N LEU A 342 -19.11 -0.40 -23.02
CA LEU A 342 -19.08 -0.89 -24.40
C LEU A 342 -18.27 0.01 -25.33
N HIS A 343 -18.29 1.34 -25.16
CA HIS A 343 -17.40 2.24 -25.89
C HIS A 343 -15.93 1.99 -25.55
N VAL A 344 -15.62 1.76 -24.27
CA VAL A 344 -14.25 1.51 -23.82
C VAL A 344 -13.75 0.16 -24.36
N ALA A 345 -14.55 -0.90 -24.26
CA ALA A 345 -14.24 -2.20 -24.84
C ALA A 345 -14.00 -2.11 -26.36
N ALA A 346 -14.85 -1.34 -27.06
CA ALA A 346 -14.74 -1.09 -28.49
C ALA A 346 -13.46 -0.32 -28.85
N THR A 347 -13.09 0.70 -28.06
CA THR A 347 -11.86 1.48 -28.23
C THR A 347 -10.62 0.60 -28.10
N CYS A 348 -10.60 -0.27 -27.09
CA CYS A 348 -9.47 -1.15 -26.80
C CYS A 348 -9.36 -2.37 -27.72
N GLY A 349 -10.35 -2.60 -28.60
CA GLY A 349 -10.38 -3.79 -29.43
C GLY A 349 -10.59 -5.07 -28.62
N ASN A 350 -11.20 -4.98 -27.44
CA ASN A 350 -11.42 -6.16 -26.58
C ASN A 350 -12.65 -6.94 -27.05
N VAL A 351 -12.44 -7.80 -28.05
CA VAL A 351 -13.49 -8.61 -28.70
C VAL A 351 -14.30 -9.41 -27.68
N ASP A 352 -13.63 -10.04 -26.72
CA ASP A 352 -14.29 -10.88 -25.71
C ASP A 352 -15.19 -10.04 -24.79
N ALA A 353 -14.70 -8.87 -24.34
CA ALA A 353 -15.51 -7.96 -23.53
C ALA A 353 -16.70 -7.39 -24.32
N VAL A 354 -16.52 -7.05 -25.61
CA VAL A 354 -17.62 -6.57 -26.47
C VAL A 354 -18.69 -7.65 -26.64
N GLU A 355 -18.31 -8.87 -27.01
CA GLU A 355 -19.25 -9.99 -27.19
C GLU A 355 -19.97 -10.31 -25.87
N TRP A 356 -19.26 -10.29 -24.73
CA TRP A 356 -19.85 -10.50 -23.40
C TRP A 356 -20.86 -9.40 -23.04
N LEU A 357 -20.49 -8.12 -23.22
CA LEU A 357 -21.35 -6.98 -22.91
C LEU A 357 -22.64 -6.99 -23.73
N ILE A 358 -22.56 -7.23 -25.05
CA ILE A 358 -23.74 -7.31 -25.93
C ILE A 358 -24.68 -8.44 -25.48
N LYS A 359 -24.14 -9.63 -25.16
CA LYS A 359 -24.94 -10.77 -24.66
C LYS A 359 -25.66 -10.47 -23.34
N ARG A 360 -25.11 -9.55 -22.55
CA ARG A 360 -25.67 -9.11 -21.26
C ARG A 360 -26.58 -7.89 -21.38
N GLY A 361 -26.95 -7.48 -22.60
CA GLY A 361 -27.94 -6.42 -22.83
C GLY A 361 -27.37 -5.00 -22.88
N ALA A 362 -26.07 -4.86 -23.12
CA ALA A 362 -25.50 -3.54 -23.40
C ALA A 362 -26.14 -2.93 -24.66
N LEU A 363 -26.45 -1.64 -24.58
CA LEU A 363 -27.11 -0.86 -25.62
C LEU A 363 -26.06 -0.06 -26.43
N PRO A 364 -26.31 0.21 -27.73
CA PRO A 364 -25.47 1.07 -28.55
C PRO A 364 -25.74 2.55 -28.25
N LEU A 365 -25.64 2.94 -26.97
CA LEU A 365 -25.81 4.34 -26.55
C LEU A 365 -24.78 5.22 -27.24
N ARG A 366 -25.06 6.52 -27.34
CA ARG A 366 -24.11 7.48 -27.92
C ARG A 366 -23.29 8.15 -26.83
N ASP A 367 -22.00 8.36 -27.09
CA ASP A 367 -21.13 9.16 -26.24
C ASP A 367 -21.33 10.68 -26.47
N TYR A 368 -20.51 11.51 -25.83
CA TYR A 368 -20.63 12.97 -25.94
C TYR A 368 -20.40 13.51 -27.37
N LEU A 369 -19.69 12.76 -28.24
CA LEU A 369 -19.46 13.10 -29.65
C LEU A 369 -20.57 12.58 -30.56
N ASP A 370 -21.66 12.08 -29.99
CA ASP A 370 -22.73 11.40 -30.72
C ASP A 370 -22.25 10.11 -31.41
N ASN A 371 -21.10 9.55 -31.00
CA ASN A 371 -20.60 8.30 -31.55
C ASN A 371 -21.25 7.11 -30.87
N THR A 372 -21.64 6.09 -31.63
CA THR A 372 -21.97 4.78 -31.07
C THR A 372 -20.69 3.98 -30.77
N PRO A 373 -20.75 2.88 -29.98
CA PRO A 373 -19.60 1.99 -29.79
C PRO A 373 -19.04 1.44 -31.11
N TYR A 374 -19.90 1.27 -32.13
CA TYR A 374 -19.47 0.90 -33.48
C TYR A 374 -18.64 2.00 -34.15
N ASP A 375 -19.09 3.26 -34.07
CA ASP A 375 -18.37 4.40 -34.64
C ASP A 375 -17.02 4.60 -33.94
N THR A 376 -16.97 4.34 -32.63
CA THR A 376 -15.71 4.30 -31.85
C THR A 376 -14.78 3.20 -32.35
N ALA A 377 -15.27 1.95 -32.50
CA ALA A 377 -14.47 0.84 -33.04
C ALA A 377 -13.95 1.15 -34.46
N LYS A 378 -14.78 1.75 -35.31
CA LYS A 378 -14.42 2.17 -36.67
C LYS A 378 -13.32 3.23 -36.68
N THR A 379 -13.44 4.24 -35.81
CA THR A 379 -12.44 5.30 -35.66
C THR A 379 -11.11 4.75 -35.20
N MET A 380 -11.16 3.80 -34.26
CA MET A 380 -9.99 3.12 -33.70
C MET A 380 -9.49 1.93 -34.56
N LYS A 381 -10.12 1.68 -35.71
CA LYS A 381 -9.76 0.61 -36.67
C LYS A 381 -9.77 -0.80 -36.05
N GLN A 382 -10.71 -1.07 -35.16
CA GLN A 382 -10.87 -2.34 -34.47
C GLN A 382 -11.75 -3.31 -35.28
N GLU A 383 -11.19 -3.87 -36.36
CA GLU A 383 -11.94 -4.66 -37.37
C GLU A 383 -12.69 -5.86 -36.78
N GLU A 384 -12.07 -6.61 -35.86
CA GLU A 384 -12.70 -7.78 -35.22
C GLU A 384 -13.90 -7.37 -34.35
N VAL A 385 -13.77 -6.28 -33.60
CA VAL A 385 -14.87 -5.70 -32.83
C VAL A 385 -16.00 -5.23 -33.75
N MET A 386 -15.66 -4.57 -34.87
CA MET A 386 -16.67 -4.16 -35.86
C MET A 386 -17.42 -5.36 -36.43
N ALA A 387 -16.72 -6.47 -36.70
CA ALA A 387 -17.35 -7.70 -37.17
C ALA A 387 -18.35 -8.27 -36.14
N VAL A 388 -18.00 -8.23 -34.84
CA VAL A 388 -18.92 -8.59 -33.75
C VAL A 388 -20.16 -7.70 -33.75
N PHE A 389 -19.99 -6.37 -33.83
CA PHE A 389 -21.13 -5.46 -33.87
C PHE A 389 -22.04 -5.71 -35.08
N VAL A 390 -21.47 -5.90 -36.29
CA VAL A 390 -22.25 -6.19 -37.51
C VAL A 390 -23.03 -7.50 -37.37
N LYS A 391 -22.42 -8.53 -36.78
CA LYS A 391 -23.07 -9.81 -36.48
C LYS A 391 -24.31 -9.64 -35.59
N HIS A 392 -24.27 -8.70 -34.64
CA HIS A 392 -25.41 -8.35 -33.78
C HIS A 392 -26.31 -7.25 -34.37
N GLY A 393 -26.13 -6.89 -35.65
CA GLY A 393 -26.97 -5.94 -36.38
C GLY A 393 -26.62 -4.47 -36.16
N TRP A 394 -25.53 -4.16 -35.48
CA TRP A 394 -25.11 -2.79 -35.17
C TRP A 394 -24.19 -2.26 -36.27
N LYS A 395 -24.52 -1.09 -36.80
CA LYS A 395 -23.81 -0.45 -37.91
C LYS A 395 -23.69 1.04 -37.63
N SER A 396 -22.77 1.69 -38.35
CA SER A 396 -22.61 3.15 -38.31
C SER A 396 -23.96 3.80 -38.57
N SER A 397 -24.36 4.75 -37.73
CA SER A 397 -25.56 5.52 -38.02
C SER A 397 -25.31 6.40 -39.24
N GLU A 398 -26.18 6.31 -40.25
CA GLU A 398 -26.26 7.34 -41.28
C GLU A 398 -26.53 8.68 -40.56
N ARG A 399 -25.69 9.69 -40.82
CA ARG A 399 -25.97 11.05 -40.34
C ARG A 399 -27.37 11.42 -40.86
N GLN A 400 -28.38 11.50 -39.99
CA GLN A 400 -29.55 12.29 -40.33
C GLN A 400 -29.07 13.74 -40.34
N GLY A 401 -28.65 14.18 -41.52
CA GLY A 401 -28.32 15.57 -41.77
C GLY A 401 -29.54 16.41 -41.42
N ILE A 402 -29.32 17.37 -40.53
CA ILE A 402 -30.22 18.51 -40.34
C ILE A 402 -29.82 19.56 -41.36
#